data_AF-A0A7X6VG02-F1
#
_entry.id   AF-A0A7X6VG02-F1
#
_cell.length_a   1.000
_cell.length_b   1.000
_cell.length_c   1.000
_cell.angle_alpha   90.00
_cell.angle_beta   90.00
_cell.angle_gamma   90.00
#
_symmetry.space_group_name_H-M   'P 1'
#
loop_
_entity.id
_entity.type
_entity.pdbx_description
1 polymer ?
#
loop_
_entity_poly.entity_id
_entity_poly.type
_entity_poly.pdbx_seq_one_letter_code
_entity_poly.pdbx_strand_id
1 'polypeptide(L)' 'MKDYNAQLYERAKELECMYRVEETLQNKKLTLPAVMKELAELILVGI' A
#
# COMPACT_ATOMS: atom_id res chain seq x y z
N MET A 1 4.69 -22.21 -16.70
CA MET A 1 5.77 -21.21 -16.46
C MET A 1 5.30 -19.75 -16.56
N LYS A 2 4.31 -19.39 -17.40
CA LYS A 2 3.74 -18.02 -17.46
C LYS A 2 3.03 -17.55 -16.17
N ASP A 3 2.63 -18.48 -15.32
CA ASP A 3 1.78 -18.22 -14.14
C ASP A 3 2.57 -17.81 -12.88
N TYR A 4 3.75 -18.41 -12.65
CA TYR A 4 4.55 -18.17 -11.45
C TYR A 4 5.04 -16.72 -11.34
N ASN A 5 5.52 -16.13 -12.45
CA ASN A 5 5.95 -14.74 -12.46
C ASN A 5 4.77 -13.77 -12.28
N ALA A 6 3.58 -14.11 -12.77
CA ALA A 6 2.38 -13.32 -12.53
C ALA A 6 1.98 -13.35 -11.05
N GLN A 7 2.04 -14.52 -10.40
CA GLN A 7 1.78 -14.65 -8.97
C GLN A 7 2.81 -13.89 -8.10
N LEU A 8 4.08 -13.96 -8.47
CA LEU A 8 5.13 -13.17 -7.81
C LEU A 8 4.91 -11.67 -7.99
N TYR A 9 4.46 -11.24 -9.16
CA TYR A 9 4.18 -9.85 -9.44
C TYR A 9 2.99 -9.32 -8.63
N GLU A 10 1.88 -10.06 -8.53
CA GLU A 10 0.75 -9.67 -7.67
C GLU A 10 1.16 -9.65 -6.19
N ARG A 11 1.93 -10.65 -5.72
CA ARG A 11 2.51 -10.64 -4.36
C ARG A 11 3.40 -9.43 -4.10
N ALA A 12 4.17 -8.98 -5.09
CA ALA A 12 5.02 -7.81 -4.95
C ALA A 12 4.19 -6.52 -4.78
N LYS A 13 3.08 -6.37 -5.52
CA LYS A 13 2.15 -5.26 -5.34
C LYS A 13 1.49 -5.26 -3.97
N GLU A 14 1.06 -6.43 -3.50
CA GLU A 14 0.48 -6.57 -2.15
C GLU A 14 1.47 -6.12 -1.07
N LEU A 15 2.74 -6.57 -1.17
CA LEU A 15 3.80 -6.16 -0.25
C LEU A 15 4.08 -4.66 -0.32
N GLU A 16 4.16 -4.08 -1.53
CA GLU A 16 4.35 -2.64 -1.72
C GLU A 16 3.23 -1.83 -1.06
N CYS A 17 1.98 -2.26 -1.21
CA CYS A 17 0.83 -1.64 -0.56
C CYS A 17 0.95 -1.69 0.97
N MET A 18 1.30 -2.86 1.53
CA MET A 18 1.49 -3.02 2.98
C MET A 18 2.57 -2.07 3.53
N TYR A 19 3.71 -1.96 2.85
CA TYR A 19 4.79 -1.07 3.27
C TYR A 19 4.37 0.41 3.24
N ARG A 20 3.66 0.84 2.20
CA ARG A 20 3.15 2.22 2.10
C ARG A 20 2.13 2.55 3.19
N VAL A 21 1.25 1.61 3.51
CA VAL A 21 0.30 1.76 4.62
C VAL A 21 1.04 1.91 5.95
N GLU A 22 2.04 1.05 6.21
CA GLU A 22 2.84 1.13 7.43
C GLU A 22 3.60 2.46 7.54
N GLU A 23 4.25 2.91 6.47
CA GLU A 23 4.97 4.19 6.43
C GLU A 23 4.03 5.37 6.73
N THR A 24 2.84 5.37 6.13
CA THR A 24 1.82 6.40 6.34
C THR A 24 1.35 6.44 7.79
N LEU A 25 1.11 5.27 8.40
CA LEU A 25 0.71 5.15 9.81
C LEU A 25 1.83 5.56 10.79
N GLN A 26 3.09 5.33 10.43
CA GLN A 26 4.24 5.72 11.24
C GLN A 26 4.62 7.20 11.08
N ASN A 27 4.01 7.92 10.14
CA ASN A 27 4.31 9.32 9.88
C ASN A 27 3.76 10.25 10.99
N LYS A 28 4.60 10.49 12.00
CA LYS A 28 4.29 11.37 13.14
C LYS A 28 4.13 12.85 12.79
N LYS A 29 4.43 13.26 11.55
CA LYS A 29 4.26 14.65 11.08
C LYS A 29 2.87 14.92 10.55
N LEU A 30 2.14 13.88 10.18
CA LEU A 30 0.77 14.00 9.68
C LEU A 30 -0.21 14.03 10.84
N THR A 31 -1.26 14.84 10.67
CA THR A 31 -2.41 14.80 11.55
C THR A 31 -3.26 13.56 11.21
N LEU A 32 -4.05 13.07 12.16
CA LEU A 32 -4.94 11.93 11.94
C LEU A 32 -5.82 12.07 10.67
N PRO A 33 -6.45 13.24 10.38
CA PRO A 33 -7.21 13.40 9.14
C PRO A 33 -6.35 13.29 7.87
N ALA A 34 -5.10 13.76 7.90
CA ALA A 34 -4.19 13.66 6.76
C ALA A 34 -3.76 12.20 6.51
N VAL A 35 -3.44 11.46 7.58
CA VAL A 35 -3.16 10.02 7.52
C VAL A 35 -4.36 9.27 6.91
N MET A 36 -5.59 9.56 7.36
CA MET A 36 -6.79 8.90 6.83
C MET A 36 -7.02 9.20 5.35
N LYS A 37 -6.74 10.42 4.90
CA LYS A 37 -6.83 10.79 3.49
C LYS A 37 -5.82 10.02 2.64
N GLU A 38 -4.55 9.99 3.06
CA GLU A 38 -3.49 9.28 2.35
C GLU A 38 -3.77 7.76 2.28
N LEU A 39 -4.25 7.16 3.37
CA LEU A 39 -4.65 5.75 3.37
C LEU A 39 -5.83 5.46 2.44
N ALA A 40 -6.83 6.34 2.38
CA ALA A 40 -7.95 6.19 1.47
C ALA A 40 -7.50 6.22 -0.01
N GLU A 41 -6.56 7.11 -0.35
CA GLU A 41 -5.98 7.18 -1.69
C GLU A 41 -5.11 5.95 -2.03
N LEU A 42 -4.31 5.46 -1.07
CA LEU A 42 -3.46 4.28 -1.27
C LEU A 42 -4.26 2.98 -1.47
N ILE A 43 -5.31 2.76 -0.67
CA ILE A 43 -6.09 1.52 -0.71
C ILE A 43 -6.98 1.47 -1.96
N LEU A 44 -7.47 2.62 -2.44
CA LEU A 44 -8.33 2.70 -3.63
C LEU A 44 -7.55 2.64 -4.95
N VAL A 45 -6.26 2.94 -4.97
CA VAL A 45 -5.42 2.82 -6.18
C VAL A 45 -4.85 1.40 -6.33
N GLY A 46 -4.89 0.57 -5.27
CA GLY A 46 -4.38 -0.80 -5.26
C GLY A 46 -5.40 -1.91 -5.50
N ILE A 47 -6.69 -1.59 -5.67
CA ILE A 47 -7.81 -2.51 -5.98
C ILE A 47 -8.44 -2.11 -7.31
#